data_AF-A0A2P5WG36-F1
#
_entry.id   AF-A0A2P5WG36-F1
#
_cell.length_a   1.000
_cell.length_b   1.000
_cell.length_c   1.000
_cell.angle_alpha   90.00
_cell.angle_beta   90.00
_cell.angle_gamma   90.00
#
_symmetry.space_group_name_H-M   'P 1'
#
loop_
_entity.id
_entity.type
_entity.pdbx_description
1 polymer ?
#
loop_
_entity_poly.entity_id
_entity_poly.type
_entity_poly.pdbx_seq_one_letter_code
_entity_poly.pdbx_strand_id
1 'polypeptide(L)'
;MINCLTCMGRWWKDLNVKERLPFVQDRLIECYFLGNRNFSFGRNVTKFGSLETPLDGIFDTYGLLDELEKYKNAVNRWDLKAMEELPEYMKFLYEAIYNHVLVLEQSLAGRVESLCNKPHALMKKQKQKFA
;
A
#
# COMPACT_ATOMS: atom_id res chain seq x y z
N MET A 1 17.92 13.33 2.51
CA MET A 1 17.77 11.86 2.55
C MET A 1 17.53 11.35 3.98
N ILE A 2 18.39 11.69 4.96
CA ILE A 2 18.27 11.28 6.38
C ILE A 2 16.89 11.61 7.00
N ASN A 3 16.35 12.81 6.76
CA ASN A 3 15.05 13.23 7.31
C ASN A 3 13.86 12.36 6.83
N CYS A 4 13.92 11.80 5.62
CA CYS A 4 12.83 10.97 5.10
C CYS A 4 12.81 9.59 5.77
N LEU A 5 13.97 8.98 5.99
CA LEU A 5 14.06 7.71 6.69
C LEU A 5 13.54 7.83 8.13
N THR A 6 13.89 8.92 8.83
CA THR A 6 13.36 9.18 10.17
C THR A 6 11.83 9.38 10.19
N CYS A 7 11.26 10.03 9.18
CA CYS A 7 9.80 10.18 9.07
C CYS A 7 9.10 8.83 8.82
N MET A 8 9.74 7.93 8.06
CA MET A 8 9.22 6.59 7.80
C MET A 8 9.33 5.69 9.04
N GLY A 9 10.45 5.77 9.75
CA GLY A 9 10.63 5.07 11.02
C GLY A 9 9.61 5.47 12.09
N ARG A 10 9.30 6.78 12.21
CA ARG A 10 8.23 7.25 13.12
C ARG A 10 6.87 6.69 12.71
N TRP A 11 6.49 6.82 11.44
CA TRP A 11 5.23 6.28 10.93
C TRP A 11 5.09 4.77 11.19
N TRP A 12 6.16 4.00 10.96
CA TRP A 12 6.15 2.55 11.19
C TRP A 12 6.04 2.20 12.68
N LYS A 13 6.71 2.96 13.53
CA LYS A 13 6.60 2.83 14.98
C LYS A 13 5.19 3.19 15.49
N ASP A 14 4.58 4.23 14.95
CA ASP A 14 3.23 4.68 15.33
C ASP A 14 2.16 3.64 14.94
N LEU A 15 2.36 2.90 13.84
CA LEU A 15 1.52 1.76 13.48
C LEU A 15 1.65 0.59 14.44
N ASN A 16 2.76 0.50 15.17
CA ASN A 16 3.01 -0.51 16.18
C ASN A 16 2.87 -1.97 15.68
N VAL A 17 3.31 -2.21 14.43
CA VAL A 17 3.19 -3.52 13.75
C VAL A 17 3.92 -4.61 14.54
N LYS A 18 5.10 -4.30 15.09
CA LYS A 18 5.94 -5.27 15.81
C LYS A 18 5.29 -5.81 17.09
N GLU A 19 4.51 -5.00 17.79
CA GLU A 19 3.78 -5.46 18.98
C GLU A 19 2.50 -6.21 18.62
N ARG A 20 1.80 -5.78 17.56
CA ARG A 20 0.54 -6.40 17.11
C ARG A 20 0.75 -7.71 16.33
N LEU A 21 1.86 -7.81 15.61
CA LEU A 21 2.23 -8.92 14.74
C LEU A 21 3.71 -9.29 15.00
N PRO A 22 4.07 -9.83 16.17
CA PRO A 22 5.47 -10.09 16.53
C PRO A 22 6.15 -11.15 15.65
N PHE A 23 5.37 -11.93 14.90
CA PHE A 23 5.84 -13.00 14.04
C PHE A 23 6.22 -12.54 12.62
N VAL A 24 5.83 -11.33 12.21
CA VAL A 24 6.11 -10.84 10.85
C VAL A 24 7.47 -10.18 10.77
N GLN A 25 8.12 -10.30 9.61
CA GLN A 25 9.41 -9.67 9.37
C GLN A 25 9.26 -8.16 9.19
N ASP A 26 10.13 -7.38 9.83
CA ASP A 26 10.21 -5.93 9.63
C ASP A 26 11.12 -5.63 8.43
N ARG A 27 10.52 -5.26 7.29
CA ARG A 27 11.23 -4.93 6.04
C ARG A 27 11.21 -3.44 5.66
N LEU A 28 10.97 -2.55 6.63
CA LEU A 28 10.88 -1.10 6.37
C LEU A 28 12.11 -0.55 5.64
N ILE A 29 13.31 -0.99 6.03
CA ILE A 29 14.58 -0.49 5.48
C ILE A 29 14.76 -0.96 4.04
N GLU A 30 14.53 -2.24 3.75
CA GLU A 30 14.57 -2.81 2.41
C GLU A 30 13.55 -2.12 1.49
N CYS A 31 12.31 -1.98 1.95
CA CYS A 31 11.26 -1.26 1.23
C CYS A 31 11.65 0.20 0.99
N TYR A 32 12.34 0.85 1.94
CA TYR A 32 12.83 2.22 1.78
C TYR A 32 13.92 2.29 0.70
N PHE A 33 14.87 1.37 0.69
CA PHE A 33 15.91 1.33 -0.34
C PHE A 33 15.34 1.10 -1.75
N LEU A 34 14.34 0.22 -1.87
CA LEU A 34 13.64 -0.02 -3.13
C LEU A 34 12.79 1.19 -3.55
N GLY A 35 12.06 1.79 -2.61
CA GLY A 35 11.20 2.95 -2.86
C GLY A 35 11.99 4.23 -3.16
N ASN A 36 13.13 4.46 -2.52
CA ASN A 36 13.96 5.67 -2.67
C ASN A 36 14.59 5.79 -4.08
N ARG A 37 14.55 4.72 -4.90
CA ARG A 37 14.89 4.81 -6.33
C ARG A 37 13.88 5.64 -7.14
N ASN A 38 12.65 5.78 -6.65
CA ASN A 38 11.57 6.52 -7.31
C ASN A 38 11.32 7.87 -6.60
N PHE A 39 11.89 8.96 -7.12
CA PHE A 39 11.96 10.27 -6.44
C PHE A 39 10.60 10.91 -6.10
N SER A 40 9.54 10.62 -6.85
CA SER A 40 8.23 11.27 -6.70
C SER A 40 7.18 10.44 -5.94
N PHE A 41 7.35 9.13 -5.85
CA PHE A 41 6.38 8.20 -5.24
C PHE A 41 7.00 7.22 -4.24
N GLY A 42 8.33 7.27 -4.07
CA GLY A 42 9.09 6.31 -3.27
C GLY A 42 8.62 6.15 -1.83
N ARG A 43 8.15 7.23 -1.21
CA ARG A 43 7.57 7.18 0.14
C ARG A 43 6.35 6.27 0.21
N ASN A 44 5.45 6.37 -0.77
CA ASN A 44 4.23 5.59 -0.77
C ASN A 44 4.46 4.13 -1.15
N VAL A 45 5.39 3.88 -2.08
CA VAL A 45 5.86 2.53 -2.41
C VAL A 45 6.46 1.88 -1.17
N THR A 46 7.29 2.62 -0.43
CA THR A 46 7.90 2.11 0.81
C THR A 46 6.84 1.74 1.84
N LYS A 47 5.87 2.64 2.08
CA LYS A 47 4.78 2.38 3.03
C LYS A 47 3.96 1.14 2.65
N PHE A 48 3.58 1.05 1.38
CA PHE A 48 2.79 -0.07 0.88
C PHE A 48 3.56 -1.39 0.98
N GLY A 49 4.81 -1.43 0.50
CA GLY A 49 5.64 -2.64 0.60
C GLY A 49 5.94 -3.06 2.04
N SER A 50 6.06 -2.09 2.95
CA SER A 50 6.23 -2.39 4.39
C SER A 50 4.98 -3.03 4.97
N LEU A 51 3.77 -2.63 4.56
CA LEU A 51 2.50 -3.24 4.98
C LEU A 51 2.22 -4.59 4.29
N GLU A 52 2.67 -4.76 3.05
CA GLU A 52 2.50 -6.01 2.30
C GLU A 52 3.38 -7.14 2.85
N THR A 53 4.56 -6.84 3.41
CA THR A 53 5.41 -7.88 4.03
C THR A 53 4.73 -8.64 5.19
N PRO A 54 4.10 -7.97 6.17
CA PRO A 54 3.27 -8.64 7.16
C PRO A 54 2.12 -9.45 6.57
N LEU A 55 1.53 -8.96 5.48
CA LEU A 55 0.40 -9.62 4.83
C LEU A 55 0.87 -10.95 4.21
N ASP A 56 1.96 -10.90 3.45
CA ASP A 56 2.64 -12.06 2.87
C ASP A 56 2.99 -13.11 3.95
N GLY A 57 3.58 -12.67 5.06
CA GLY A 57 3.89 -13.57 6.19
C GLY A 57 2.65 -14.23 6.83
N ILE A 58 1.50 -13.55 6.85
CA ILE A 58 0.24 -14.14 7.29
C ILE A 58 -0.21 -15.21 6.29
N PHE A 59 -0.20 -14.91 4.99
CA PHE A 59 -0.65 -15.84 3.95
C PHE A 59 0.24 -17.07 3.81
N ASP A 60 1.54 -16.93 4.03
CA ASP A 60 2.52 -18.01 3.84
C ASP A 60 2.67 -18.92 5.07
N THR A 61 2.59 -18.37 6.28
CA THR A 61 3.00 -19.09 7.49
C THR A 61 1.89 -19.29 8.53
N TYR A 62 0.93 -18.35 8.63
CA TYR A 62 -0.02 -18.32 9.76
C TYR A 62 -1.50 -18.46 9.38
N GLY A 63 -1.85 -18.29 8.10
CA GLY A 63 -3.23 -18.26 7.66
C GLY A 63 -3.90 -19.63 7.64
N LEU A 64 -4.98 -19.77 8.39
CA LEU A 64 -5.95 -20.85 8.16
C LEU A 64 -6.72 -20.56 6.86
N LEU A 65 -6.98 -21.58 6.04
CA LEU A 65 -7.65 -21.41 4.75
C LEU A 65 -8.95 -20.59 4.85
N ASP A 66 -9.77 -20.87 5.86
CA ASP A 66 -11.04 -20.17 6.10
C ASP A 66 -10.85 -18.68 6.44
N GLU A 67 -9.76 -18.34 7.15
CA GLU A 67 -9.43 -16.95 7.50
C GLU A 67 -8.91 -16.19 6.28
N LEU A 68 -8.08 -16.84 5.45
CA LEU A 68 -7.59 -16.29 4.19
C LEU A 68 -8.72 -16.05 3.19
N GLU A 69 -9.72 -16.93 3.13
CA GLU A 69 -10.90 -16.74 2.29
C GLU A 69 -11.72 -15.53 2.74
N LYS A 70 -11.93 -15.36 4.05
CA LYS A 70 -12.58 -14.16 4.59
C LYS A 70 -11.79 -12.89 4.27
N TYR A 71 -10.46 -12.93 4.42
CA TYR A 71 -9.60 -11.80 4.06
C TYR A 71 -9.72 -11.44 2.57
N LYS A 72 -9.67 -12.45 1.70
CA LYS A 72 -9.85 -12.28 0.25
C LYS A 72 -11.22 -11.65 -0.06
N ASN A 73 -12.28 -12.12 0.59
CA ASN A 73 -13.62 -11.57 0.41
C ASN A 73 -13.70 -10.11 0.90
N ALA A 74 -13.06 -9.77 2.02
CA ALA A 74 -12.98 -8.41 2.51
C ALA A 74 -12.21 -7.49 1.55
N VAL A 75 -11.11 -7.97 0.95
CA VAL A 75 -10.36 -7.23 -0.08
C VAL A 75 -11.21 -7.04 -1.34
N ASN A 76 -11.96 -8.05 -1.78
CA ASN A 76 -12.84 -7.94 -2.96
C ASN A 76 -13.97 -6.92 -2.75
N ARG A 77 -14.52 -6.84 -1.53
CA ARG A 77 -15.54 -5.85 -1.17
C ARG A 77 -14.94 -4.44 -1.02
N TRP A 78 -13.69 -4.35 -0.56
CA TRP A 78 -12.97 -3.11 -0.30
C TRP A 78 -13.78 -2.11 0.55
N ASP A 79 -14.36 -2.60 1.65
CA ASP A 79 -15.18 -1.85 2.61
C ASP A 79 -14.64 -2.11 4.02
N LEU A 80 -14.46 -1.05 4.82
CA LEU A 80 -14.05 -1.15 6.23
C LEU A 80 -15.01 -2.05 7.04
N LYS A 81 -16.29 -2.10 6.70
CA LYS A 81 -17.23 -3.02 7.38
C LYS A 81 -16.88 -4.49 7.18
N ALA A 82 -16.27 -4.84 6.05
CA ALA A 82 -15.87 -6.22 5.78
C ALA A 82 -14.76 -6.70 6.73
N MET A 83 -14.07 -5.78 7.41
CA MET A 83 -13.07 -6.12 8.41
C MET A 83 -13.68 -6.73 9.69
N GLU A 84 -14.97 -6.50 9.97
CA GLU A 84 -15.64 -7.06 11.14
C GLU A 84 -15.66 -8.59 11.13
N GLU A 85 -15.64 -9.20 9.93
CA GLU A 85 -15.62 -10.65 9.71
C GLU A 85 -14.23 -11.28 9.89
N LEU A 86 -13.17 -10.46 10.02
CA LEU A 86 -11.78 -10.92 10.08
C LEU A 86 -11.32 -11.21 11.51
N PRO A 87 -10.31 -12.07 11.70
CA PRO A 87 -9.58 -12.18 12.97
C PRO A 87 -8.92 -10.86 13.36
N GLU A 88 -8.80 -10.61 14.67
CA GLU A 88 -8.30 -9.32 15.20
C GLU A 88 -6.91 -8.94 14.67
N TYR A 89 -6.02 -9.93 14.50
CA TYR A 89 -4.69 -9.71 13.97
C TYR A 89 -4.68 -9.29 12.48
N MET A 90 -5.67 -9.72 11.69
CA MET A 90 -5.82 -9.33 10.28
C MET A 90 -6.53 -7.98 10.12
N LYS A 91 -7.44 -7.62 11.03
CA LYS A 91 -8.18 -6.34 10.97
C LYS A 91 -7.25 -5.15 10.96
N PHE A 92 -6.28 -5.14 11.87
CA PHE A 92 -5.28 -4.09 11.96
C PHE A 92 -4.56 -3.88 10.62
N LEU A 93 -4.16 -4.96 9.98
CA LEU A 93 -3.41 -4.88 8.73
C LEU A 93 -4.30 -4.44 7.56
N TYR A 94 -5.53 -4.96 7.51
CA TYR A 94 -6.54 -4.55 6.55
C TYR A 94 -6.83 -3.05 6.64
N GLU A 95 -7.07 -2.53 7.85
CA GLU A 95 -7.33 -1.11 8.11
C GLU A 95 -6.12 -0.25 7.71
N ALA A 96 -4.89 -0.66 8.06
CA ALA A 96 -3.69 0.07 7.70
C ALA A 96 -3.49 0.17 6.18
N ILE A 97 -3.76 -0.92 5.44
CA ILE A 97 -3.69 -0.95 3.99
C ILE A 97 -4.79 -0.07 3.37
N TYR A 98 -6.03 -0.21 3.85
CA TYR A 98 -7.17 0.56 3.37
C TYR A 98 -6.93 2.07 3.52
N ASN A 99 -6.52 2.51 4.72
CA ASN A 99 -6.22 3.91 5.00
C ASN A 99 -5.06 4.42 4.14
N HIS A 100 -4.03 3.61 3.90
CA HIS A 100 -2.92 4.00 3.04
C HIS A 100 -3.36 4.18 1.57
N VAL A 101 -4.19 3.27 1.05
CA VAL A 101 -4.74 3.39 -0.31
C VAL A 101 -5.65 4.61 -0.45
N LEU A 102 -6.46 4.94 0.56
CA LEU A 102 -7.26 6.16 0.56
C LEU A 102 -6.40 7.43 0.50
N VAL A 103 -5.32 7.49 1.30
CA VAL A 103 -4.36 8.61 1.25
C VAL A 103 -3.66 8.68 -0.11
N LEU A 104 -3.36 7.53 -0.70
CA LEU A 104 -2.81 7.44 -2.05
C LEU A 104 -3.74 8.02 -3.09
N GLU A 105 -5.00 7.60 -3.08
CA GLU A 105 -6.04 8.07 -4.00
C GLU A 105 -6.20 9.58 -3.90
N GLN A 106 -6.29 10.13 -2.69
CA GLN A 106 -6.35 11.58 -2.46
C GLN A 106 -5.10 12.31 -2.97
N SER A 107 -3.91 11.74 -2.74
CA SER A 107 -2.64 12.30 -3.22
C SER A 107 -2.50 12.24 -4.75
N LEU A 108 -3.24 11.34 -5.40
CA LEU A 108 -3.19 11.07 -6.83
C LEU A 108 -4.39 11.66 -7.60
N ALA A 109 -5.45 12.11 -6.92
CA ALA A 109 -6.68 12.61 -7.54
C ALA A 109 -6.43 13.69 -8.61
N GLY A 110 -5.46 14.60 -8.40
CA GLY A 110 -5.07 15.60 -9.41
C GLY A 110 -4.03 15.13 -10.45
N ARG A 111 -3.35 14.00 -10.22
CA ARG A 111 -2.33 13.44 -11.13
C ARG A 111 -2.88 12.37 -12.07
N VAL A 112 -3.84 11.57 -11.63
CA VAL A 112 -4.47 10.49 -12.42
C VAL A 112 -5.25 11.08 -13.59
N GLU A 113 -6.02 12.16 -13.37
CA GLU A 113 -6.73 12.84 -14.44
C GLU A 113 -5.77 13.41 -15.52
N SER A 114 -4.66 14.02 -15.07
CA SER A 114 -3.56 14.48 -15.92
C SER A 114 -2.85 13.34 -16.67
N LEU A 115 -2.62 12.19 -16.02
CA LEU A 115 -1.95 11.02 -16.60
C LEU A 115 -2.85 10.19 -17.53
N CYS A 116 -4.16 10.13 -17.30
CA CYS A 116 -5.12 9.50 -18.20
C CYS A 116 -5.39 10.38 -19.44
N ASN A 117 -5.40 11.71 -19.28
CA ASN A 117 -5.63 12.65 -20.38
C ASN A 117 -4.39 12.90 -21.25
N LYS A 118 -3.17 12.80 -20.69
CA LYS A 118 -1.90 12.97 -21.43
C LYS A 118 -1.71 12.01 -22.62
N PRO A 119 -1.83 10.67 -22.49
CA PRO A 119 -1.65 9.74 -23.60
C PRO A 119 -2.72 9.96 -24.68
N HIS A 120 -3.95 10.31 -24.30
CA HIS A 120 -5.01 10.57 -25.26
C HIS A 120 -4.79 11.86 -26.08
N ALA A 121 -4.26 12.92 -25.44
CA ALA A 121 -3.88 14.17 -26.08
C ALA A 121 -2.61 14.04 -26.96
N LEU A 122 -1.62 13.24 -26.52
CA LEU A 122 -0.41 12.94 -27.28
C LEU A 122 -0.72 12.14 -28.55
N MET A 123 -1.63 11.16 -28.48
CA MET A 123 -2.10 10.42 -29.65
C MET A 123 -2.84 11.32 -30.66
N LYS A 124 -3.65 12.28 -30.20
CA LYS A 124 -4.33 13.25 -31.08
C LYS A 124 -3.33 14.21 -31.75
N LYS A 125 -2.35 14.72 -31.00
CA LYS A 125 -1.28 15.58 -31.55
C LYS A 125 -0.37 14.86 -32.54
N GLN A 126 -0.09 13.57 -32.34
CA GLN A 126 0.67 12.80 -33.32
C GLN A 126 -0.14 12.58 -34.60
N LYS A 127 -1.43 12.21 -34.51
CA LYS A 127 -2.30 12.09 -35.70
C LYS A 127 -2.41 13.37 -36.52
N GLN A 128 -2.39 14.55 -35.88
CA GLN A 128 -2.38 15.86 -36.57
C GLN A 128 -1.03 16.27 -37.15
N LYS A 129 0.07 15.62 -36.77
CA LYS A 129 1.40 15.85 -37.36
C LYS A 129 1.68 14.96 -38.58
N PHE A 130 0.88 13.92 -38.78
CA PHE A 130 0.99 12.97 -39.89
C PHE A 130 -0.18 13.04 -40.88
N ALA A 131 -1.00 14.09 -40.79
CA ALA A 131 -2.02 14.49 -41.76
C ALA A 131 -1.63 15.85 -42.33
#